data_AF-A0A5K1BST5-F1
#
_entry.id   AF-A0A5K1BST5-F1
#
_cell.length_a   1.000
_cell.length_b   1.000
_cell.length_c   1.000
_cell.angle_alpha   90.00
_cell.angle_beta   90.00
_cell.angle_gamma   90.00
#
_symmetry.space_group_name_H-M   'P 1'
#
loop_
_entity.id
_entity.type
_entity.pdbx_description
1 polymer ?
#
loop_
_entity_poly.entity_id
_entity_poly.type
_entity_poly.pdbx_seq_one_letter_code
_entity_poly.pdbx_strand_id
1 'polypeptide(L)'
;VDEKGLSRETTDMIGSLVKKRGHPQQILAELKKEGSPFLGNCSSVLDELEILFTALEKSRCINRVVFDLSLARGLDYYTGVIYEAVFKGSTQ
;
A
#
# COMPACT_ATOMS: atom_id res chain seq x y z
N VAL A 1 -24.72 -3.60 -6.68
CA VAL A 1 -23.42 -3.90 -7.30
C VAL A 1 -23.57 -3.58 -8.78
N ASP A 2 -23.72 -2.31 -9.15
CA ASP A 2 -24.07 -1.92 -10.54
C ASP A 2 -23.80 -0.44 -10.89
N GLU A 3 -23.04 0.30 -10.09
CA GLU A 3 -22.80 1.74 -10.38
C GLU A 3 -21.56 2.00 -11.25
N LYS A 4 -20.72 0.98 -11.50
CA LYS A 4 -19.45 1.15 -12.25
C LYS A 4 -19.14 0.08 -13.31
N GLY A 5 -20.07 -0.82 -13.60
CA GLY A 5 -19.87 -1.87 -14.62
C GLY A 5 -18.75 -2.88 -14.30
N LEU A 6 -18.32 -2.98 -13.05
CA LEU A 6 -17.32 -3.94 -12.59
C LEU A 6 -18.00 -5.24 -12.15
N SER A 7 -17.38 -6.38 -12.48
CA SER A 7 -17.87 -7.67 -12.00
C SER A 7 -17.74 -7.78 -10.48
N ARG A 8 -18.56 -8.63 -9.87
CA ARG A 8 -18.51 -8.87 -8.43
C ARG A 8 -17.15 -9.43 -8.01
N GLU A 9 -16.60 -10.34 -8.80
CA GLU A 9 -15.29 -10.97 -8.56
C GLU A 9 -14.18 -9.91 -8.56
N THR A 10 -14.23 -8.96 -9.51
CA THR A 10 -13.27 -7.85 -9.58
C THR A 10 -13.40 -6.93 -8.37
N THR A 11 -14.64 -6.62 -7.98
CA THR A 11 -14.94 -5.77 -6.83
C THR A 11 -14.47 -6.41 -5.52
N ASP A 12 -14.69 -7.71 -5.35
CA ASP A 12 -14.27 -8.46 -4.17
C ASP A 12 -12.73 -8.57 -4.11
N MET A 13 -12.08 -8.78 -5.25
CA MET A 13 -10.62 -8.78 -5.35
C MET A 13 -10.03 -7.44 -4.93
N ILE A 14 -10.47 -6.33 -5.55
CA ILE A 14 -10.01 -4.97 -5.19
C ILE A 14 -10.33 -4.68 -3.72
N GLY A 15 -11.53 -5.02 -3.27
CA GLY A 15 -11.99 -4.85 -1.89
C GLY A 15 -11.11 -5.56 -0.87
N SER A 16 -10.61 -6.76 -1.21
CA SER A 16 -9.67 -7.49 -0.36
C SER A 16 -8.31 -6.80 -0.28
N LEU A 17 -7.85 -6.18 -1.36
CA LEU A 17 -6.57 -5.49 -1.46
C LEU A 17 -6.58 -4.17 -0.70
N VAL A 18 -7.58 -3.31 -0.92
CA VAL A 18 -7.66 -1.99 -0.28
C VAL A 18 -7.86 -2.08 1.24
N LYS A 19 -8.32 -3.22 1.77
CA LYS A 19 -8.40 -3.45 3.22
C LYS A 19 -7.04 -3.76 3.87
N LYS A 20 -6.00 -4.06 3.08
CA LYS A 20 -4.67 -4.36 3.60
C LYS A 20 -3.97 -3.07 4.00
N ARG A 21 -3.73 -2.95 5.31
CA ARG A 21 -2.90 -1.90 5.89
C ARG A 21 -2.19 -2.44 7.11
N GLY A 22 -0.98 -1.98 7.38
CA GLY A 22 -0.23 -2.45 8.55
C GLY A 22 1.24 -2.05 8.55
N HIS A 23 2.05 -2.84 9.26
CA HIS A 23 3.49 -2.61 9.32
C HIS A 23 4.10 -2.75 7.92
N PRO A 24 4.94 -1.80 7.46
CA PRO A 24 5.41 -1.79 6.07
C PRO A 24 6.07 -3.08 5.60
N GLN A 25 6.95 -3.67 6.40
CA GLN A 25 7.62 -4.93 6.05
C GLN A 25 6.69 -6.14 5.99
N GLN A 26 5.65 -6.20 6.83
CA GLN A 26 4.71 -7.31 6.85
C GLN A 26 3.85 -7.31 5.59
N ILE A 27 3.28 -6.15 5.25
CA ILE A 27 2.46 -6.00 4.05
C ILE A 27 3.32 -6.20 2.79
N LEU A 28 4.55 -5.68 2.75
CA LEU A 28 5.46 -5.90 1.62
C LEU A 28 5.78 -7.38 1.42
N ALA A 29 6.06 -8.13 2.50
CA ALA A 29 6.31 -9.56 2.43
C ALA A 29 5.09 -10.33 1.89
N GLU A 30 3.87 -9.95 2.28
CA GLU A 30 2.66 -10.52 1.71
C GLU A 30 2.51 -10.24 0.21
N LEU A 31 2.83 -9.01 -0.23
CA LEU A 31 2.75 -8.63 -1.65
C LEU A 31 3.83 -9.32 -2.50
N LYS A 32 4.99 -9.62 -1.90
CA LYS A 32 6.09 -10.37 -2.51
C LYS A 32 5.95 -11.90 -2.40
N LYS A 33 4.88 -12.42 -1.80
CA LYS A 33 4.67 -13.86 -1.65
C LYS A 33 4.57 -14.54 -3.02
N GLU A 34 5.13 -15.73 -3.15
CA GLU A 34 5.06 -16.53 -4.38
C GLU A 34 3.60 -16.77 -4.80
N GLY A 35 3.32 -16.60 -6.10
CA GLY A 35 1.96 -16.63 -6.65
C GLY A 35 1.17 -15.33 -6.52
N SER A 36 1.76 -14.27 -5.95
CA SER A 36 1.16 -12.94 -5.90
C SER A 36 1.03 -12.34 -7.32
N PRO A 37 -0.13 -11.75 -7.68
CA PRO A 37 -0.29 -11.07 -8.96
C PRO A 37 0.63 -9.84 -9.10
N PHE A 38 1.16 -9.33 -7.99
CA PHE A 38 2.03 -8.16 -7.97
C PHE A 38 3.47 -8.48 -8.40
N LEU A 39 3.93 -9.73 -8.28
CA LEU A 39 5.28 -10.11 -8.69
C LEU A 39 5.49 -10.06 -10.21
N GLY A 40 4.43 -10.28 -10.99
CA GLY A 40 4.51 -10.23 -12.46
C GLY A 40 4.50 -8.81 -13.04
N ASN A 41 3.72 -7.91 -12.44
CA ASN A 41 3.43 -6.59 -13.02
C ASN A 41 4.06 -5.42 -12.27
N CYS A 42 4.41 -5.61 -11.00
CA CYS A 42 4.80 -4.52 -10.09
C CYS A 42 6.09 -4.81 -9.33
N SER A 43 6.88 -5.81 -9.74
CA SER A 43 8.10 -6.25 -9.04
C SER A 43 9.07 -5.10 -8.77
N SER A 44 9.36 -4.27 -9.78
CA SER A 44 10.26 -3.12 -9.64
C SER A 44 9.78 -2.12 -8.58
N VAL A 45 8.47 -1.85 -8.53
CA VAL A 45 7.88 -0.94 -7.52
C VAL A 45 7.96 -1.56 -6.12
N LEU A 46 7.75 -2.88 -5.99
CA LEU A 46 7.92 -3.58 -4.72
C LEU A 46 9.38 -3.53 -4.22
N ASP A 47 10.35 -3.55 -5.13
CA ASP A 47 11.77 -3.41 -4.79
C ASP A 47 12.11 -1.97 -4.35
N GLU A 48 11.55 -0.96 -4.99
CA GLU A 48 11.69 0.44 -4.56
C GLU A 48 11.08 0.68 -3.16
N LEU A 49 9.90 0.10 -2.88
CA LEU A 49 9.30 0.15 -1.55
C LEU A 49 10.14 -0.57 -0.50
N GLU A 50 10.82 -1.66 -0.87
CA GLU A 50 11.75 -2.35 0.03
C GLU A 50 12.93 -1.46 0.43
N ILE A 51 13.49 -0.70 -0.52
CA ILE A 51 14.55 0.28 -0.26
C ILE A 51 14.05 1.34 0.71
N LEU A 52 12.85 1.90 0.47
CA LEU A 52 12.24 2.90 1.34
C LEU A 52 12.03 2.37 2.76
N PHE A 53 11.42 1.20 2.92
CA PHE A 53 11.14 0.64 4.24
C PHE A 53 12.44 0.27 4.98
N THR A 54 13.45 -0.22 4.26
CA THR A 54 14.78 -0.47 4.84
C THR A 54 15.44 0.83 5.33
N ALA A 55 15.31 1.92 4.58
CA ALA A 55 15.81 3.22 4.99
C ALA A 55 15.08 3.73 6.25
N LEU A 56 13.75 3.61 6.30
CA LEU A 56 12.93 4.01 7.44
C LEU A 56 13.24 3.20 8.72
N GLU A 57 13.54 1.91 8.57
CA GLU A 57 14.00 1.04 9.65
C GLU A 57 15.32 1.56 10.23
N LYS A 58 16.32 1.81 9.36
CA LYS A 58 17.63 2.35 9.77
C LYS A 58 17.52 3.72 10.43
N SER A 59 16.58 4.55 9.98
CA SER A 59 16.29 5.86 10.58
C SER A 59 15.44 5.80 11.86
N ARG A 60 15.04 4.60 12.32
CA ARG A 60 14.16 4.38 13.49
C ARG A 60 12.80 5.08 13.39
N CYS A 61 12.32 5.27 12.16
CA CYS A 61 11.06 5.96 11.85
C CYS A 61 9.95 5.00 11.37
N ILE A 62 10.28 3.75 11.03
CA ILE A 62 9.34 2.74 10.52
C ILE A 62 8.09 2.60 11.39
N ASN A 63 8.22 2.68 12.71
CA ASN A 63 7.12 2.51 13.68
C ASN A 63 6.07 3.63 13.62
N ARG A 64 6.36 4.72 12.90
CA ARG A 64 5.42 5.84 12.67
C ARG A 64 4.68 5.71 11.33
N VAL A 65 5.06 4.75 10.49
CA VAL A 65 4.55 4.56 9.15
C VAL A 65 3.62 3.35 9.13
N VAL A 66 2.48 3.51 8.47
CA VAL A 66 1.57 2.42 8.11
C VAL A 66 1.57 2.35 6.60
N PHE A 67 1.86 1.17 6.04
CA PHE A 67 1.67 0.96 4.62
C PHE A 67 0.20 0.61 4.39
N ASP A 68 -0.51 1.42 3.58
CA ASP A 68 -1.95 1.34 3.38
C ASP A 68 -2.27 1.33 1.87
N LEU A 69 -2.82 0.21 1.38
CA LEU A 69 -3.16 0.03 -0.04
C LEU A 69 -4.47 0.74 -0.43
N SER A 70 -5.21 1.32 0.52
CA SER A 70 -6.38 2.15 0.22
C SER A 70 -6.03 3.59 -0.16
N LEU A 71 -4.79 4.04 0.13
CA LEU A 71 -4.37 5.42 -0.13
C LEU A 71 -4.13 5.64 -1.63
N ALA A 72 -5.15 6.08 -2.34
CA ALA A 72 -5.07 6.53 -3.72
C ALA A 72 -5.42 8.02 -3.80
N ARG A 73 -4.42 8.88 -4.02
CA ARG A 73 -4.59 10.33 -4.20
C ARG A 73 -3.75 10.81 -5.36
N GLY A 74 -4.22 11.84 -6.07
CA GLY A 74 -3.43 12.53 -7.10
C GLY A 74 -2.90 11.63 -8.22
N LEU A 75 -3.71 10.66 -8.67
CA LEU A 75 -3.31 9.67 -9.69
C LEU A 75 -2.90 10.31 -11.03
N ASP A 76 -3.36 11.53 -11.28
CA ASP A 76 -3.05 12.26 -12.51
C ASP A 76 -1.65 12.91 -12.49
N TYR A 77 -1.00 12.98 -11.33
CA TYR A 77 0.28 13.71 -11.19
C TYR A 77 1.33 13.07 -10.27
N TYR A 78 0.97 12.11 -9.41
CA TYR A 78 1.94 11.31 -8.67
C TYR A 78 2.38 10.08 -9.47
N THR A 79 3.69 9.92 -9.64
CA THR A 79 4.29 8.81 -10.38
C THR A 79 5.09 7.85 -9.49
N GLY A 80 5.14 8.11 -8.18
CA GLY A 80 5.91 7.33 -7.20
C GLY A 80 5.20 7.25 -5.86
N VAL A 81 5.96 7.33 -4.77
CA VAL A 81 5.42 7.18 -3.40
C VAL A 81 4.45 8.31 -3.06
N ILE A 82 3.29 7.93 -2.52
CA ILE A 82 2.30 8.83 -1.93
C ILE A 82 2.23 8.53 -0.44
N TYR A 83 2.17 9.57 0.40
CA TYR A 83 2.00 9.43 1.84
C TYR A 83 1.10 10.54 2.39
N GLU A 84 0.44 10.24 3.50
CA GLU A 84 -0.40 11.18 4.23
C GLU A 84 -0.05 11.13 5.71
N ALA A 85 0.13 12.31 6.32
CA ALA A 85 0.37 12.42 7.75
C ALA A 85 -0.97 12.63 8.47
N VAL A 86 -1.33 11.71 9.35
CA VAL A 86 -2.55 11.79 10.16
C VAL A 86 -2.19 12.14 11.60
N PHE A 87 -2.76 13.22 12.11
CA PHE A 87 -2.64 13.57 13.52
C PHE A 87 -3.45 12.59 14.38
N LYS A 88 -2.80 11.92 15.33
CA LYS A 88 -3.42 10.93 16.24
C LYS A 88 -3.81 11.51 17.62
N GLY A 89 -3.55 12.79 17.86
CA GLY A 89 -3.91 13.41 19.14
C GLY A 89 -5.40 13.72 19.22
N SER A 90 -5.92 13.79 20.44
CA SER A 90 -7.18 14.47 20.72
C SER A 90 -6.94 15.97 20.74
N THR A 91 -7.79 16.74 20.07
CA THR A 91 -7.94 18.17 20.41
C THR A 91 -8.32 18.27 21.88
N GLN A 92 -7.50 18.98 22.67
CA GLN A 92 -7.89 19.39 24.02
C GLN A 92 -9.04 20.39 23.95
#